data_AF-A0A9E0PKV6-F1
#
_entry.id   AF-A0A9E0PKV6-F1
#
_cell.length_a   1.000
_cell.length_b   1.000
_cell.length_c   1.000
_cell.angle_alpha   90.00
_cell.angle_beta   90.00
_cell.angle_gamma   90.00
#
_symmetry.space_group_name_H-M   'P 1'
#
loop_
_entity.id
_entity.type
_entity.pdbx_description
1 polymer ?
#
loop_
_entity_poly.entity_id
_entity_poly.type
_entity_poly.pdbx_seq_one_letter_code
_entity_poly.pdbx_strand_id
1 'polypeptide(L)' 'EDIPGVGPKKRRDLLQHFGGLHEVLRASAKDLANVPGIGLTLAQIIYDALHSH' A
#
# COMPACT_ATOMS: atom_id res chain seq x y z
N GLU A 1 -3.86 -12.43 5.57
CA GLU A 1 -2.85 -12.41 4.49
C GLU A 1 -1.77 -11.37 4.79
N ASP A 2 -0.49 -11.76 4.73
CA ASP A 2 0.63 -10.86 4.95
C ASP A 2 1.17 -10.40 3.59
N ILE A 3 1.23 -9.09 3.35
CA ILE A 3 1.71 -8.57 2.07
C ILE A 3 3.24 -8.64 2.10
N PRO A 4 3.88 -9.45 1.25
CA PRO A 4 5.33 -9.64 1.30
C PRO A 4 6.05 -8.31 1.05
N GLY A 5 6.87 -7.89 2.02
CA GLY A 5 7.62 -6.63 1.98
C GLY A 5 6.94 -5.43 2.63
N VAL A 6 5.70 -5.58 3.13
CA VAL A 6 4.94 -4.52 3.80
C VAL A 6 4.82 -4.83 5.28
N GLY A 7 5.87 -4.46 6.01
CA GLY A 7 5.84 -4.51 7.46
C GLY A 7 4.81 -3.55 8.08
N PRO A 8 4.53 -3.70 9.38
CA PRO A 8 3.56 -2.87 10.11
C PRO A 8 3.86 -1.37 10.02
N LYS A 9 5.13 -0.99 9.90
CA LYS A 9 5.56 0.41 9.71
C LYS A 9 5.03 0.99 8.39
N LYS A 10 5.16 0.25 7.29
CA LYS A 10 4.72 0.64 5.95
C LYS A 10 3.19 0.71 5.85
N ARG A 11 2.48 -0.24 6.47
CA ARG A 11 1.02 -0.15 6.61
C ARG A 11 0.59 1.12 7.34
N ARG A 12 1.23 1.45 8.46
CA ARG A 12 0.93 2.70 9.19
C ARG A 12 1.22 3.94 8.37
N ASP A 13 2.31 3.94 7.60
CA ASP A 13 2.66 5.07 6.72
C ASP A 13 1.60 5.26 5.63
N LEU A 14 1.18 4.17 4.98
CA LEU A 14 0.07 4.16 4.02
C LEU A 14 -1.22 4.70 4.67
N LEU A 15 -1.60 4.18 5.84
CA LEU A 15 -2.80 4.62 6.54
C LEU A 15 -2.76 6.11 6.94
N GLN A 16 -1.59 6.62 7.33
CA GLN A 16 -1.42 8.03 7.66
C GLN A 16 -1.39 8.92 6.41
N HIS A 17 -0.79 8.45 5.32
CA HIS A 17 -0.69 9.18 4.06
C HIS A 17 -2.05 9.32 3.39
N PHE A 18 -2.82 8.23 3.36
CA PHE A 18 -4.12 8.15 2.72
C PHE A 18 -5.28 8.44 3.67
N GLY A 19 -5.06 8.64 4.97
CA GLY A 19 -6.14 8.94 5.92
C GLY A 19 -7.01 7.75 6.34
N GLY A 20 -6.80 6.55 5.78
CA GLY A 20 -7.47 5.34 6.26
C GLY A 20 -7.34 4.14 5.32
N LEU A 21 -7.75 2.97 5.80
CA LEU A 21 -7.64 1.71 5.04
C LEU A 21 -8.47 1.76 3.75
N HIS A 22 -9.64 2.41 3.80
CA HIS A 22 -10.51 2.58 2.63
C HIS A 22 -9.87 3.38 1.51
N GLU A 23 -9.14 4.44 1.83
CA GLU A 23 -8.43 5.24 0.83
C GLU A 23 -7.22 4.49 0.29
N VAL A 24 -6.51 3.74 1.13
CA VAL A 24 -5.42 2.84 0.68
C VAL A 24 -5.94 1.76 -0.28
N LEU A 25 -7.12 1.20 -0.02
CA LEU A 25 -7.76 0.20 -0.88
C LEU A 25 -8.18 0.79 -2.24
N ARG A 26 -8.60 2.07 -2.27
CA ARG A 26 -8.94 2.78 -3.52
C ARG A 26 -7.74 3.39 -4.22
N ALA A 27 -6.60 3.50 -3.54
CA ALA A 27 -5.38 4.08 -4.09
C ALA A 27 -4.86 3.21 -5.24
N SER A 28 -4.39 3.87 -6.29
CA SER A 28 -3.74 3.17 -7.40
C SER A 28 -2.33 2.71 -6.99
N ALA A 29 -1.78 1.69 -7.66
CA ALA A 29 -0.39 1.29 -7.49
C ALA A 29 0.59 2.47 -7.61
N LYS A 30 0.26 3.49 -8.42
CA LYS A 30 1.05 4.71 -8.58
C LYS A 30 1.01 5.61 -7.34
N ASP A 31 -0.16 5.76 -6.70
CA ASP A 31 -0.31 6.52 -5.46
C ASP A 31 0.38 5.81 -4.30
N LEU A 32 0.24 4.48 -4.22
CA LEU A 32 0.94 3.67 -3.23
C LEU A 32 2.47 3.84 -3.35
N ALA A 33 2.98 3.99 -4.58
CA ALA A 33 4.41 4.24 -4.85
C ALA A 33 4.89 5.67 -4.50
N ASN A 34 3.97 6.61 -4.25
CA ASN A 34 4.34 7.95 -3.76
C ASN A 34 4.64 7.95 -2.25
N VAL A 35 4.26 6.88 -1.53
CA VAL A 35 4.52 6.79 -0.09
C VAL A 35 6.00 6.50 0.16
N PRO A 36 6.66 7.29 1.03
CA PRO A 36 8.08 7.11 1.30
C PRO A 36 8.38 5.71 1.85
N GLY A 37 9.22 4.97 1.13
CA GLY A 37 9.56 3.58 1.46
C GLY A 37 8.68 2.52 0.80
N ILE A 38 7.71 2.92 -0.02
CA ILE A 38 6.99 2.06 -0.95
C ILE A 38 7.47 2.40 -2.38
N GLY A 39 8.33 1.55 -2.94
CA GLY A 39 8.71 1.69 -4.35
C GLY A 39 7.61 1.16 -5.29
N LEU A 40 7.71 1.47 -6.59
CA LEU A 40 6.79 0.99 -7.63
C LEU A 40 6.53 -0.53 -7.57
N THR A 41 7.57 -1.33 -7.39
CA THR A 41 7.44 -2.80 -7.29
C THR A 41 6.59 -3.20 -6.08
N LEU A 42 6.85 -2.62 -4.91
CA LEU A 42 6.12 -2.93 -3.69
C LEU A 42 4.68 -2.43 -3.76
N ALA A 43 4.49 -1.25 -4.35
CA ALA A 43 3.19 -0.66 -4.59
C ALA A 43 2.31 -1.55 -5.47
N GLN A 44 2.89 -2.14 -6.51
CA GLN A 44 2.19 -3.08 -7.39
C GLN A 44 1.78 -4.35 -6.63
N ILE A 45 2.68 -4.91 -5.81
CA ILE A 45 2.39 -6.09 -4.96
C ILE A 45 1.28 -5.78 -3.95
N ILE A 46 1.31 -4.60 -3.32
CA ILE A 46 0.25 -4.15 -2.41
C ILE A 46 -1.06 -4.07 -3.15
N TYR A 47 -1.07 -3.35 -4.27
CA TYR A 47 -2.29 -3.15 -5.07
C TYR A 47 -2.90 -4.48 -5.49
N ASP A 48 -2.07 -5.40 -5.98
CA ASP A 48 -2.47 -6.74 -6.39
C ASP A 48 -3.01 -7.57 -5.22
N ALA A 49 -2.32 -7.54 -4.06
CA ALA A 49 -2.77 -8.22 -2.85
C ALA A 49 -4.09 -7.65 -2.27
N LEU A 50 -4.37 -6.36 -2.50
CA LEU A 50 -5.57 -5.69 -2.04
C LEU A 50 -6.77 -5.85 -3.01
N HIS A 51 -6.53 -6.01 -4.31
CA HIS A 51 -7.56 -6.15 -5.34
C HIS A 51 -7.79 -7.58 -5.85
N SER A 52 -6.91 -8.53 -5.53
CA SER A 52 -7.07 -9.95 -5.92
C SER A 52 -8.03 -10.74 -5.01
N HIS A 53 -8.79 -10.07 -4.14
CA HIS A 53 -9.79 -10.65 -3.24
C HIS A 53 -11.12 -9.91 -3.39
#